data_AF-A0A7S2SL57-F1
#
_entry.id   AF-A0A7S2SL57-F1
#
_cell.length_a   1.000
_cell.length_b   1.000
_cell.length_c   1.000
_cell.angle_alpha   90.00
_cell.angle_beta   90.00
_cell.angle_gamma   90.00
#
_symmetry.space_group_name_H-M   'P 1'
#
loop_
_entity.id
_entity.type
_entity.pdbx_description
1 polymer ?
#
loop_
_entity_poly.entity_id
_entity_poly.type
_entity_poly.pdbx_seq_one_letter_code
_entity_poly.pdbx_strand_id
1 'polypeptide(L)'
;MALTPRRRFALMGCMTLLVGGVVLTVIFSPPVPDGFEMEGCSGSEKSFGAPHALQSCLKHWKEGRTLDVQNFSVSNFVREYECALTNRRVFLSNGIPDHDLKGTGPFPPCEVNWAIEVPLSPSAGAHVTEPAPQGIIGVATNGVPIYGANEEDMPPTNAVEPPQGSGLTGSKPQGHSSSRYHHHYHHPYLGHDSKPESTTLLGYALDGYPIYGPLDDPSSLDDCNFVEEGSSGRYHVRLLSQVNEDANYCRHSNPEVRWRYVVGCFHGDLGENTRVTSFGDLDASSDNPSNSSLVTDDCTLVHSSGTPNLSSGHKNYPEPPLSLFSILLIVAASLVGCALLSSGGYVCHKRHQQYSLASQHDVFELDEEDFEYDPDEEVDPGDVELAAMDIEGDEL
;
A
#
# COMPACT_ATOMS: atom_id res chain seq x y z
N MET A 1 -0.68 35.14 -26.42
CA MET A 1 0.19 35.32 -25.23
C MET A 1 -0.67 35.09 -24.00
N ALA A 2 -0.72 33.85 -23.51
CA ALA A 2 -1.41 33.50 -22.27
C ALA A 2 -0.37 33.54 -21.14
N LEU A 3 -0.64 34.32 -20.09
CA LEU A 3 0.18 34.40 -18.90
C LEU A 3 -0.07 33.14 -18.06
N THR A 4 1.00 32.37 -17.81
CA THR A 4 1.03 31.30 -16.81
C THR A 4 0.84 31.89 -15.40
N PRO A 5 0.02 31.28 -14.53
CA PRO A 5 -0.07 31.71 -13.15
C PRO A 5 1.20 31.29 -12.41
N ARG A 6 1.94 32.26 -11.86
CA ARG A 6 3.09 32.01 -10.97
C ARG A 6 2.58 31.34 -9.68
N ARG A 7 3.11 30.15 -9.38
CA ARG A 7 2.98 29.51 -8.06
C ARG A 7 3.47 30.47 -6.97
N ARG A 8 2.62 30.81 -6.01
CA ARG A 8 3.05 31.44 -4.74
C ARG A 8 3.46 30.31 -3.81
N PHE A 9 4.75 30.17 -3.55
CA PHE A 9 5.24 29.31 -2.47
C PHE A 9 4.89 29.97 -1.14
N ALA A 10 4.07 29.32 -0.32
CA ALA A 10 3.91 29.69 1.08
C ALA A 10 5.12 29.16 1.86
N LEU A 11 5.92 30.06 2.43
CA LEU A 11 7.04 29.70 3.29
C LEU A 11 6.50 29.10 4.59
N MET A 12 6.94 27.89 4.90
CA MET A 12 6.63 27.17 6.12
C MET A 12 7.31 27.87 7.30
N GLY A 13 6.53 28.40 8.24
CA GLY A 13 7.04 29.11 9.43
C GLY A 13 7.29 28.13 10.57
N CYS A 14 8.52 28.05 11.05
CA CYS A 14 8.88 27.27 12.22
C CYS A 14 9.17 28.22 13.39
N MET A 15 8.49 28.03 14.52
CA MET A 15 8.78 28.78 15.76
C MET A 15 9.24 27.80 16.83
N THR A 16 10.46 28.00 17.31
CA THR A 16 11.03 27.22 18.40
C THR A 16 10.88 28.00 19.69
N LEU A 17 10.22 27.42 20.69
CA LEU A 17 10.07 27.99 22.02
C LEU A 17 10.81 27.12 23.03
N LEU A 18 11.58 27.75 23.92
CA LEU A 18 12.24 27.08 25.04
C LEU A 18 11.46 27.39 26.32
N VAL A 19 10.87 26.36 26.92
CA VAL A 19 10.14 26.47 28.19
C VAL A 19 10.68 25.42 29.16
N GLY A 20 11.28 25.88 30.25
CA GLY A 20 11.76 24.99 31.33
C GLY A 20 12.84 23.98 30.91
N GLY A 21 13.65 24.29 29.89
CA GLY A 21 14.69 23.39 29.37
C GLY A 21 14.22 22.40 28.30
N VAL A 22 12.93 22.41 27.94
CA VAL A 22 12.39 21.63 26.83
C VAL A 22 12.27 22.52 25.60
N VAL A 23 12.81 22.05 24.47
CA VAL A 23 12.68 22.69 23.16
C VAL A 23 11.38 22.22 22.53
N LEU A 24 10.39 23.11 22.45
CA LEU A 24 9.13 22.86 21.75
C LEU A 24 9.18 23.52 20.38
N THR A 25 9.23 22.71 19.33
CA THR A 25 9.16 23.20 17.95
C THR A 25 7.72 23.15 17.48
N VAL A 26 7.11 24.32 17.28
CA VAL A 26 5.75 24.43 16.72
C VAL A 26 5.87 24.72 15.24
N ILE A 27 5.43 23.77 14.43
CA ILE A 27 5.35 23.91 12.98
C ILE A 27 4.00 24.54 12.67
N PHE A 28 4.00 25.76 12.13
CA PHE A 28 2.77 26.37 11.64
C PHE A 28 2.56 25.91 10.20
N SER A 29 1.54 25.08 9.99
CA SER A 29 1.03 24.85 8.65
C SER A 29 0.52 26.18 8.09
N PRO A 30 0.82 26.52 6.83
CA PRO A 30 0.24 27.71 6.21
C PRO A 30 -1.29 27.60 6.28
N PRO A 31 -2.01 28.73 6.47
CA PRO A 31 -3.46 28.72 6.39
C PRO A 31 -3.85 28.13 5.03
N VAL A 32 -4.63 27.05 5.06
CA VAL A 32 -5.27 26.50 3.86
C VAL A 32 -6.04 27.65 3.23
N PRO A 33 -5.82 27.97 1.95
CA PRO A 33 -6.52 29.09 1.32
C PRO A 33 -8.04 28.90 1.49
N ASP A 34 -8.71 29.94 1.97
CA ASP A 34 -10.17 29.98 2.09
C ASP A 34 -10.79 29.58 0.74
N GLY A 35 -11.49 28.43 0.72
CA GLY A 35 -12.11 27.86 -0.48
C GLY A 35 -11.67 26.45 -0.86
N PHE A 36 -10.69 25.85 -0.18
CA PHE A 36 -10.43 24.41 -0.30
C PHE A 36 -11.30 23.64 0.72
N GLU A 37 -12.61 23.54 0.45
CA GLU A 37 -13.40 22.49 1.09
C GLU A 37 -12.86 21.17 0.55
N MET A 38 -12.27 20.36 1.42
CA MET A 38 -11.98 18.98 1.05
C MET A 38 -13.33 18.30 0.84
N GLU A 39 -13.70 18.09 -0.42
CA GLU A 39 -14.87 17.30 -0.77
C GLU A 39 -14.68 15.91 -0.15
N GLY A 40 -15.53 15.55 0.82
CA GLY A 40 -15.49 14.21 1.42
C GLY A 40 -15.76 13.13 0.38
N CYS A 41 -15.29 11.92 0.65
CA CYS A 41 -15.67 10.74 -0.13
C CYS A 41 -17.09 10.27 0.25
N SER A 42 -17.65 9.36 -0.54
CA SER A 42 -19.03 8.90 -0.40
C SER A 42 -19.26 8.10 0.88
N GLY A 43 -18.19 7.52 1.46
CA GLY A 43 -18.27 6.65 2.61
C GLY A 43 -18.81 5.26 2.28
N SER A 44 -18.92 4.92 1.00
CA SER A 44 -19.40 3.61 0.54
C SER A 44 -18.28 2.57 0.42
N GLU A 45 -17.02 2.98 0.60
CA GLU A 45 -15.86 2.13 0.39
C GLU A 45 -15.84 0.93 1.33
N LYS A 46 -15.42 -0.22 0.78
CA LYS A 46 -15.13 -1.42 1.57
C LYS A 46 -13.63 -1.57 1.70
N SER A 47 -13.12 -1.39 2.92
CA SER A 47 -11.70 -1.62 3.21
C SER A 47 -11.41 -3.10 3.42
N PHE A 48 -10.29 -3.55 2.87
CA PHE A 48 -9.76 -4.90 3.03
C PHE A 48 -8.39 -4.84 3.70
N GLY A 49 -8.24 -5.56 4.81
CA GLY A 49 -6.99 -5.62 5.54
C GLY A 49 -5.93 -6.39 4.75
N ALA A 50 -4.76 -5.80 4.56
CA ALA A 50 -3.61 -6.50 4.02
C ALA A 50 -3.01 -7.45 5.08
N PRO A 51 -2.64 -8.70 4.73
CA PRO A 51 -1.91 -9.60 5.62
C PRO A 51 -0.50 -9.07 5.90
N HIS A 52 0.19 -9.63 6.88
CA HIS A 52 1.51 -9.16 7.29
C HIS A 52 2.61 -9.60 6.33
N ALA A 53 3.60 -8.73 6.12
CA ALA A 53 4.86 -9.10 5.50
C ALA A 53 5.68 -10.08 6.36
N LEU A 54 6.28 -11.04 5.66
CA LEU A 54 7.28 -11.97 6.18
C LEU A 54 8.65 -11.29 6.21
N GLN A 55 9.60 -11.87 6.95
CA GLN A 55 10.99 -11.38 7.03
C GLN A 55 11.82 -11.62 5.76
N SER A 56 11.27 -12.32 4.77
CA SER A 56 11.92 -12.57 3.47
C SER A 56 11.75 -11.37 2.55
N CYS A 57 12.77 -10.51 2.48
CA CYS A 57 12.75 -9.30 1.67
C CYS A 57 13.78 -9.30 0.54
N LEU A 58 13.58 -8.42 -0.44
CA LEU A 58 14.58 -8.11 -1.44
C LEU A 58 15.82 -7.50 -0.78
N LYS A 59 16.96 -8.18 -0.94
CA LYS A 59 18.27 -7.73 -0.45
C LYS A 59 18.81 -6.62 -1.35
N HIS A 60 19.73 -5.84 -0.78
CA HIS A 60 20.43 -4.75 -1.48
C HIS A 60 19.53 -3.61 -2.00
N TRP A 61 18.32 -3.49 -1.45
CA TRP A 61 17.44 -2.37 -1.69
C TRP A 61 18.09 -1.05 -1.29
N LYS A 62 18.17 -0.13 -2.24
CA LYS A 62 18.68 1.22 -2.05
C LYS A 62 17.92 2.16 -2.97
N GLU A 63 17.52 3.31 -2.44
CA GLU A 63 16.85 4.34 -3.22
C GLU A 63 17.69 4.76 -4.44
N GLY A 64 17.03 4.92 -5.58
CA GLY A 64 17.63 5.29 -6.86
C GLY A 64 18.36 4.15 -7.60
N ARG A 65 18.59 3.00 -6.97
CA ARG A 65 19.25 1.85 -7.60
C ARG A 65 18.24 0.97 -8.32
N THR A 66 18.56 0.57 -9.55
CA THR A 66 17.82 -0.49 -10.24
C THR A 66 18.25 -1.86 -9.72
N LEU A 67 17.27 -2.69 -9.35
CA LEU A 67 17.41 -4.09 -9.03
C LEU A 67 16.81 -4.90 -10.18
N ASP A 68 17.66 -5.67 -10.85
CA ASP A 68 17.27 -6.58 -11.93
C ASP A 68 16.53 -7.79 -11.31
N VAL A 69 15.39 -8.16 -11.91
CA VAL A 69 14.55 -9.28 -11.46
C VAL A 69 15.33 -10.59 -11.32
N GLN A 70 16.33 -10.81 -12.16
CA GLN A 70 17.18 -12.01 -12.12
C GLN A 70 18.03 -12.08 -10.86
N ASN A 71 18.25 -10.94 -10.19
CA ASN A 71 19.06 -10.81 -8.98
C ASN A 71 18.20 -10.69 -7.70
N PHE A 72 16.89 -10.91 -7.80
CA PHE A 72 16.04 -10.87 -6.61
C PHE A 72 16.42 -12.00 -5.64
N SER A 73 16.58 -11.67 -4.36
CA SER A 73 16.82 -12.67 -3.32
C SER A 73 15.59 -13.51 -3.00
N VAL A 74 14.42 -13.10 -3.51
CA VAL A 74 13.14 -13.79 -3.44
C VAL A 74 12.46 -13.62 -4.80
N SER A 75 12.09 -14.71 -5.45
CA SER A 75 11.37 -14.66 -6.74
C SER A 75 9.88 -14.37 -6.56
N ASN A 76 9.24 -13.79 -7.59
CA ASN A 76 7.79 -13.75 -7.69
C ASN A 76 7.17 -15.16 -7.56
N PHE A 77 6.01 -15.23 -6.92
CA PHE A 77 5.16 -16.39 -6.87
C PHE A 77 3.69 -15.96 -6.99
N VAL A 78 2.95 -16.58 -7.91
CA VAL A 78 1.49 -16.45 -8.01
C VAL A 78 0.87 -17.76 -8.50
N ARG A 79 -0.30 -18.10 -7.96
CA ARG A 79 -1.21 -19.12 -8.48
C ARG A 79 -2.62 -18.57 -8.55
N GLU A 80 -3.29 -18.80 -9.66
CA GLU A 80 -4.70 -18.48 -9.88
C GLU A 80 -5.50 -19.77 -10.00
N TYR A 81 -6.57 -19.87 -9.22
CA TYR A 81 -7.52 -20.98 -9.26
C TYR A 81 -8.91 -20.48 -9.63
N GLU A 82 -9.63 -21.27 -10.42
CA GLU A 82 -11.05 -21.07 -10.69
C GLU A 82 -11.86 -22.19 -10.01
N CYS A 83 -12.71 -21.82 -9.06
CA CYS A 83 -13.55 -22.72 -8.26
C CYS A 83 -14.99 -22.60 -8.73
N ALA A 84 -15.38 -23.42 -9.70
CA ALA A 84 -16.63 -23.26 -10.44
C ALA A 84 -17.88 -23.49 -9.59
N LEU A 85 -17.85 -24.43 -8.63
CA LEU A 85 -19.02 -24.73 -7.80
C LEU A 85 -19.28 -23.64 -6.76
N THR A 86 -18.21 -23.00 -6.28
CA THR A 86 -18.29 -21.91 -5.30
C THR A 86 -18.32 -20.51 -5.92
N ASN A 87 -18.22 -20.41 -7.26
CA ASN A 87 -18.14 -19.14 -8.00
C ASN A 87 -17.02 -18.21 -7.50
N ARG A 88 -15.83 -18.76 -7.25
CA ARG A 88 -14.67 -18.01 -6.75
C ARG A 88 -13.49 -18.13 -7.71
N ARG A 89 -12.80 -17.03 -7.92
CA ARG A 89 -11.43 -16.98 -8.43
C ARG A 89 -10.53 -16.67 -7.25
N VAL A 90 -9.48 -17.48 -7.07
CA VAL A 90 -8.58 -17.39 -5.91
C VAL A 90 -7.15 -17.16 -6.39
N PHE A 91 -6.52 -16.11 -5.87
CA PHE A 91 -5.11 -15.80 -6.09
C PHE A 91 -4.33 -16.07 -4.82
N LEU A 92 -3.29 -16.89 -4.93
CA LEU A 92 -2.27 -17.08 -3.91
C LEU A 92 -0.98 -16.46 -4.43
N SER A 93 -0.45 -15.43 -3.77
CA SER A 93 0.71 -14.68 -4.24
C SER A 93 1.65 -14.30 -3.09
N ASN A 94 2.96 -14.19 -3.36
CA ASN A 94 3.90 -13.60 -2.40
C ASN A 94 4.05 -12.08 -2.51
N GLY A 95 3.37 -11.44 -3.48
CA GLY A 95 3.37 -9.99 -3.69
C GLY A 95 4.68 -9.40 -4.21
N ILE A 96 5.68 -10.22 -4.55
CA ILE A 96 6.96 -9.76 -5.11
C ILE A 96 6.78 -9.54 -6.62
N PRO A 97 7.20 -8.41 -7.21
CA PRO A 97 7.14 -8.18 -8.66
C PRO A 97 7.96 -9.18 -9.49
N ASP A 98 7.57 -9.38 -10.75
CA ASP A 98 8.23 -10.24 -11.73
C ASP A 98 9.00 -9.46 -12.80
N HIS A 99 9.30 -8.19 -12.54
CA HIS A 99 10.03 -7.28 -13.40
C HIS A 99 11.07 -6.49 -12.61
N ASP A 100 11.98 -5.81 -13.31
CA ASP A 100 12.99 -4.96 -12.69
C ASP A 100 12.35 -3.88 -11.82
N LEU A 101 13.00 -3.55 -10.70
CA LEU A 101 12.54 -2.52 -9.79
C LEU A 101 13.55 -1.38 -9.70
N LYS A 102 13.03 -0.16 -9.69
CA LYS A 102 13.80 0.98 -9.22
C LYS A 102 13.53 1.14 -7.73
N GLY A 103 14.59 1.07 -6.92
CA GLY A 103 14.51 1.31 -5.49
C GLY A 103 13.91 2.68 -5.22
N THR A 104 12.71 2.71 -4.65
CA THR A 104 12.02 3.95 -4.26
C THR A 104 11.51 3.85 -2.84
N GLY A 105 11.64 4.94 -2.09
CA GLY A 105 11.34 4.94 -0.67
C GLY A 105 12.27 4.04 0.16
N PRO A 106 12.09 4.06 1.49
CA PRO A 106 13.03 3.40 2.41
C PRO A 106 12.77 1.90 2.61
N PHE A 107 11.61 1.39 2.19
CA PHE A 107 11.17 0.02 2.49
C PHE A 107 11.38 -0.92 1.29
N PRO A 108 12.09 -2.04 1.44
CA PRO A 108 12.17 -3.06 0.41
C PRO A 108 10.83 -3.81 0.28
N PRO A 109 10.54 -4.38 -0.91
CA PRO A 109 9.51 -5.41 -1.05
C PRO A 109 9.85 -6.64 -0.20
N CYS A 110 8.88 -7.12 0.56
CA CYS A 110 8.97 -8.38 1.29
C CYS A 110 7.85 -9.33 0.89
N GLU A 111 8.07 -10.63 1.06
CA GLU A 111 7.04 -11.64 0.82
C GLU A 111 5.85 -11.38 1.73
N VAL A 112 4.66 -11.49 1.16
CA VAL A 112 3.39 -11.37 1.85
C VAL A 112 2.52 -12.50 1.32
N ASN A 113 1.98 -13.37 2.19
CA ASN A 113 1.18 -14.52 1.75
C ASN A 113 -0.25 -14.10 1.37
N TRP A 114 -0.42 -13.36 0.27
CA TRP A 114 -1.72 -12.89 -0.20
C TRP A 114 -2.64 -14.03 -0.60
N ALA A 115 -3.78 -14.17 0.07
CA ALA A 115 -4.92 -14.96 -0.39
C ALA A 115 -6.07 -14.03 -0.75
N ILE A 116 -6.28 -13.83 -2.05
CA ILE A 116 -7.29 -12.92 -2.59
C ILE A 116 -8.35 -13.75 -3.29
N GLU A 117 -9.59 -13.69 -2.80
CA GLU A 117 -10.76 -14.31 -3.40
C GLU A 117 -11.62 -13.22 -4.03
N VAL A 118 -12.07 -13.44 -5.26
CA VAL A 118 -13.03 -12.59 -5.97
C VAL A 118 -14.07 -13.47 -6.68
N PRO A 119 -15.25 -12.94 -7.05
CA PRO A 119 -16.21 -13.69 -7.85
C PRO A 119 -15.62 -14.19 -9.17
N LEU A 120 -15.81 -15.47 -9.50
CA LEU A 120 -15.37 -16.03 -10.79
C LEU A 120 -16.22 -15.49 -11.95
N SER A 121 -17.54 -15.52 -11.75
CA SER A 121 -18.55 -14.87 -12.60
C SER A 121 -19.14 -13.70 -11.82
N PRO A 122 -18.61 -12.48 -11.98
CA PRO A 122 -19.11 -11.30 -11.27
C PRO A 122 -20.52 -10.95 -11.75
N SER A 123 -21.32 -10.39 -10.84
CA SER A 123 -22.65 -9.86 -11.12
C SER A 123 -22.71 -8.40 -10.74
N ALA A 124 -23.47 -7.59 -11.48
CA ALA A 124 -23.72 -6.20 -11.13
C ALA A 124 -24.26 -6.07 -9.70
N GLY A 125 -23.66 -5.17 -8.92
CA GLY A 125 -24.14 -4.79 -7.61
C GLY A 125 -25.43 -3.96 -7.71
N ALA A 126 -26.17 -3.87 -6.59
CA ALA A 126 -27.36 -3.01 -6.52
C ALA A 126 -27.02 -1.52 -6.69
N HIS A 127 -25.82 -1.14 -6.26
CA HIS A 127 -25.21 0.17 -6.39
C HIS A 127 -23.74 -0.03 -6.69
N VAL A 128 -23.14 0.95 -7.36
CA VAL A 128 -21.69 0.98 -7.50
C VAL A 128 -21.03 1.38 -6.18
N THR A 129 -19.81 0.89 -5.93
CA THR A 129 -19.12 1.06 -4.65
C THR A 129 -17.80 1.82 -4.81
N GLU A 130 -17.52 2.75 -3.91
CA GLU A 130 -16.25 3.49 -3.92
C GLU A 130 -15.03 2.57 -3.71
N PRO A 131 -13.94 2.74 -4.48
CA PRO A 131 -12.71 2.00 -4.24
C PRO A 131 -11.98 2.58 -3.02
N ALA A 132 -11.27 1.72 -2.27
CA ALA A 132 -10.45 2.18 -1.16
C ALA A 132 -9.43 3.24 -1.63
N PRO A 133 -9.37 4.45 -1.02
CA PRO A 133 -8.41 5.48 -1.42
C PRO A 133 -6.97 5.01 -1.27
N GLN A 134 -6.69 4.36 -0.14
CA GLN A 134 -5.47 3.65 0.19
C GLN A 134 -5.81 2.18 0.48
N GLY A 135 -5.06 1.27 -0.12
CA GLY A 135 -5.27 -0.16 0.05
C GLY A 135 -5.77 -0.84 -1.22
N ILE A 136 -5.92 -2.16 -1.12
CA ILE A 136 -6.14 -3.03 -2.25
C ILE A 136 -7.51 -2.80 -2.91
N ILE A 137 -7.49 -2.68 -4.23
CA ILE A 137 -8.66 -2.55 -5.12
C ILE A 137 -8.70 -3.64 -6.20
N GLY A 138 -7.61 -4.41 -6.34
CA GLY A 138 -7.51 -5.53 -7.25
C GLY A 138 -6.18 -6.25 -7.13
N VAL A 139 -5.94 -7.20 -8.02
CA VAL A 139 -4.72 -7.98 -8.12
C VAL A 139 -4.27 -8.05 -9.57
N ALA A 140 -3.00 -7.76 -9.83
CA ALA A 140 -2.42 -7.85 -11.17
C ALA A 140 -2.17 -9.32 -11.55
N THR A 141 -2.00 -9.61 -12.85
CA THR A 141 -1.76 -10.99 -13.33
C THR A 141 -0.49 -11.63 -12.78
N ASN A 142 0.49 -10.83 -12.35
CA ASN A 142 1.69 -11.33 -11.68
C ASN A 142 1.51 -11.51 -10.16
N GLY A 143 0.30 -11.31 -9.62
CA GLY A 143 -0.02 -11.48 -8.22
C GLY A 143 0.32 -10.29 -7.32
N VAL A 144 0.85 -9.18 -7.85
CA VAL A 144 1.08 -7.96 -7.07
C VAL A 144 -0.26 -7.24 -6.82
N PRO A 145 -0.55 -6.79 -5.59
CA PRO A 145 -1.74 -6.00 -5.30
C PRO A 145 -1.81 -4.69 -6.09
N ILE A 146 -3.01 -4.33 -6.51
CA ILE A 146 -3.32 -3.03 -7.09
C ILE A 146 -3.98 -2.20 -6.01
N TYR A 147 -3.45 -1.00 -5.73
CA TYR A 147 -3.95 -0.12 -4.69
C TYR A 147 -4.67 1.11 -5.27
N GLY A 148 -5.54 1.72 -4.46
CA GLY A 148 -6.17 3.00 -4.76
C GLY A 148 -5.15 4.11 -5.06
N ALA A 149 -5.55 5.12 -5.81
CA ALA A 149 -4.62 6.13 -6.34
C ALA A 149 -4.15 7.20 -5.34
N ASN A 150 -4.53 7.07 -4.05
CA ASN A 150 -4.12 8.01 -3.02
C ASN A 150 -2.96 7.43 -2.18
N GLU A 151 -1.92 8.23 -1.94
CA GLU A 151 -0.74 7.85 -1.13
C GLU A 151 -0.84 8.33 0.32
N GLU A 152 -1.46 9.49 0.57
CA GLU A 152 -1.54 10.10 1.91
C GLU A 152 -2.96 10.62 2.20
N ASP A 153 -3.39 10.69 3.45
CA ASP A 153 -4.76 11.12 3.76
C ASP A 153 -4.92 12.65 3.77
N MET A 154 -3.87 13.40 4.15
CA MET A 154 -4.00 14.80 4.56
C MET A 154 -2.73 15.64 4.26
N PRO A 155 -2.67 16.37 3.13
CA PRO A 155 -3.63 16.34 2.03
C PRO A 155 -3.52 15.04 1.20
N PRO A 156 -4.56 14.65 0.46
CA PRO A 156 -4.46 13.57 -0.52
C PRO A 156 -3.37 13.87 -1.54
N THR A 157 -2.49 12.89 -1.76
CA THR A 157 -1.41 12.99 -2.76
C THR A 157 -1.54 11.87 -3.77
N ASN A 158 -1.32 12.22 -5.04
CA ASN A 158 -1.51 11.30 -6.13
C ASN A 158 -0.35 10.28 -6.17
N ALA A 159 -0.65 9.01 -5.87
CA ALA A 159 0.34 7.94 -5.88
C ALA A 159 0.87 7.62 -7.31
N VAL A 160 0.07 7.96 -8.33
CA VAL A 160 0.45 7.83 -9.75
C VAL A 160 1.32 8.99 -10.21
N GLU A 161 1.26 10.16 -9.56
CA GLU A 161 2.14 11.32 -9.82
C GLU A 161 2.68 11.88 -8.48
N PRO A 162 3.55 11.13 -7.78
CA PRO A 162 3.96 11.49 -6.45
C PRO A 162 4.80 12.78 -6.50
N PRO A 163 4.67 13.68 -5.50
CA PRO A 163 5.37 14.95 -5.49
C PRO A 163 6.90 14.79 -5.61
N GLN A 164 7.56 15.75 -6.25
CA GLN A 164 9.02 15.80 -6.26
C GLN A 164 9.58 15.84 -4.84
N GLY A 165 10.59 15.01 -4.56
CA GLY A 165 11.20 14.91 -3.24
C GLY A 165 10.52 13.93 -2.28
N SER A 166 9.43 13.26 -2.69
CA SER A 166 8.79 12.18 -1.92
C SER A 166 9.65 10.90 -1.77
N GLY A 167 10.70 10.76 -2.59
CA GLY A 167 11.45 9.51 -2.74
C GLY A 167 10.73 8.44 -3.57
N LEU A 168 9.52 8.73 -4.07
CA LEU A 168 8.68 7.82 -4.85
C LEU A 168 8.61 8.17 -6.34
N THR A 169 9.24 9.25 -6.80
CA THR A 169 9.15 9.70 -8.21
C THR A 169 9.67 8.68 -9.23
N GLY A 170 10.54 7.76 -8.81
CA GLY A 170 11.06 6.67 -9.63
C GLY A 170 10.21 5.40 -9.64
N SER A 171 9.08 5.36 -8.93
CA SER A 171 8.30 4.14 -8.71
C SER A 171 7.47 3.74 -9.92
N LYS A 172 7.41 4.57 -10.97
CA LYS A 172 6.54 4.32 -12.12
C LYS A 172 7.28 3.72 -13.30
N PRO A 173 6.65 2.77 -14.02
CA PRO A 173 5.37 2.10 -13.72
C PRO A 173 5.45 0.98 -12.68
N GLN A 174 6.62 0.75 -12.08
CA GLN A 174 6.98 -0.44 -11.29
C GLN A 174 6.33 -0.57 -9.90
N GLY A 175 5.58 0.41 -9.41
CA GLY A 175 5.04 0.44 -8.05
C GLY A 175 6.09 0.74 -6.97
N HIS A 176 5.66 0.72 -5.71
CA HIS A 176 6.54 0.84 -4.54
C HIS A 176 6.02 0.02 -3.36
N SER A 177 6.84 -0.04 -2.30
CA SER A 177 6.47 -0.69 -1.05
C SER A 177 5.93 0.31 -0.04
N SER A 178 4.92 -0.12 0.71
CA SER A 178 4.40 0.63 1.87
C SER A 178 5.34 0.53 3.07
N SER A 179 5.06 1.29 4.13
CA SER A 179 5.71 1.15 5.45
C SER A 179 5.49 -0.21 6.11
N ARG A 180 4.60 -1.05 5.57
CA ARG A 180 4.38 -2.43 5.96
C ARG A 180 5.08 -3.44 5.04
N TYR A 181 5.97 -2.96 4.16
CA TYR A 181 6.74 -3.77 3.21
C TYR A 181 5.93 -4.46 2.11
N HIS A 182 4.66 -4.10 1.94
CA HIS A 182 3.83 -4.61 0.85
C HIS A 182 4.15 -3.82 -0.42
N HIS A 183 4.68 -4.48 -1.45
CA HIS A 183 4.80 -3.89 -2.77
C HIS A 183 3.44 -3.88 -3.48
N HIS A 184 3.12 -2.79 -4.17
CA HIS A 184 1.84 -2.62 -4.83
C HIS A 184 1.93 -1.62 -6.00
N TYR A 185 0.95 -1.69 -6.91
CA TYR A 185 0.85 -0.79 -8.06
C TYR A 185 -0.27 0.25 -7.86
N HIS A 186 0.01 1.47 -8.33
CA HIS A 186 -1.00 2.51 -8.55
C HIS A 186 -1.11 2.90 -10.03
N HIS A 187 0.00 2.78 -10.76
CA HIS A 187 0.11 3.24 -12.14
C HIS A 187 -0.74 2.36 -13.07
N PRO A 188 -1.43 2.93 -14.09
CA PRO A 188 -2.28 2.17 -15.01
C PRO A 188 -1.56 1.09 -15.82
N TYR A 189 -0.22 1.12 -15.86
CA TYR A 189 0.56 0.09 -16.55
C TYR A 189 0.83 -1.13 -15.67
N LEU A 190 0.55 -1.08 -14.36
CA LEU A 190 0.61 -2.22 -13.45
C LEU A 190 1.91 -3.04 -13.58
N GLY A 191 3.06 -2.35 -13.59
CA GLY A 191 4.39 -2.97 -13.71
C GLY A 191 4.89 -3.18 -15.14
N HIS A 192 4.06 -3.02 -16.18
CA HIS A 192 4.51 -3.12 -17.57
C HIS A 192 5.39 -1.93 -17.97
N ASP A 193 6.56 -2.20 -18.57
CA ASP A 193 7.52 -1.18 -19.03
C ASP A 193 7.00 -0.28 -20.17
N SER A 194 5.95 -0.71 -20.86
CA SER A 194 5.33 0.02 -21.96
C SER A 194 3.81 0.04 -21.82
N LYS A 195 3.15 0.97 -22.52
CA LYS A 195 1.70 1.07 -22.53
C LYS A 195 1.09 -0.29 -22.92
N PRO A 196 0.31 -0.95 -22.06
CA PRO A 196 -0.35 -2.18 -22.45
C PRO A 196 -1.40 -1.91 -23.53
N GLU A 197 -1.63 -2.89 -24.40
CA GLU A 197 -2.69 -2.81 -25.39
C GLU A 197 -4.06 -2.90 -24.73
N SER A 198 -5.09 -2.34 -25.36
CA SER A 198 -6.47 -2.38 -24.86
C SER A 198 -7.00 -3.81 -24.65
N THR A 199 -6.44 -4.80 -25.34
CA THR A 199 -6.80 -6.21 -25.23
C THR A 199 -5.96 -6.99 -24.22
N THR A 200 -4.95 -6.37 -23.60
CA THR A 200 -4.10 -7.02 -22.60
C THR A 200 -4.85 -7.09 -21.28
N LEU A 201 -5.08 -8.30 -20.77
CA LEU A 201 -5.54 -8.52 -19.40
C LEU A 201 -4.41 -8.16 -18.44
N LEU A 202 -4.67 -7.22 -17.53
CA LEU A 202 -3.69 -6.74 -16.55
C LEU A 202 -3.94 -7.28 -15.14
N GLY A 203 -5.17 -7.70 -14.85
CA GLY A 203 -5.55 -8.19 -13.53
C GLY A 203 -7.05 -8.28 -13.35
N TYR A 204 -7.48 -8.39 -12.10
CA TYR A 204 -8.88 -8.44 -11.73
C TYR A 204 -9.16 -7.48 -10.58
N ALA A 205 -10.28 -6.77 -10.68
CA ALA A 205 -10.81 -5.93 -9.62
C ALA A 205 -11.39 -6.81 -8.50
N LEU A 206 -11.50 -6.27 -7.27
CA LEU A 206 -12.03 -7.03 -6.13
C LEU A 206 -13.49 -7.48 -6.29
N ASP A 207 -14.24 -6.83 -7.17
CA ASP A 207 -15.60 -7.23 -7.52
C ASP A 207 -15.66 -8.38 -8.57
N GLY A 208 -14.49 -8.86 -9.03
CA GLY A 208 -14.32 -10.02 -9.90
C GLY A 208 -14.23 -9.70 -11.39
N TYR A 209 -14.52 -8.46 -11.81
CA TYR A 209 -14.40 -8.09 -13.22
C TYR A 209 -12.93 -7.95 -13.65
N PRO A 210 -12.59 -8.36 -14.89
CA PRO A 210 -11.23 -8.23 -15.41
C PRO A 210 -10.88 -6.77 -15.70
N ILE A 211 -9.60 -6.44 -15.55
CA ILE A 211 -9.01 -5.13 -15.82
C ILE A 211 -8.10 -5.26 -17.04
N TYR A 212 -8.34 -4.41 -18.05
CA TYR A 212 -7.60 -4.38 -19.29
C TYR A 212 -6.81 -3.08 -19.50
N GLY A 213 -5.89 -3.09 -20.45
CA GLY A 213 -5.15 -1.90 -20.89
C GLY A 213 -6.05 -0.77 -21.40
N PRO A 214 -5.50 0.44 -21.55
CA PRO A 214 -6.30 1.63 -21.85
C PRO A 214 -6.88 1.62 -23.27
N LEU A 215 -8.09 2.18 -23.39
CA LEU A 215 -8.65 2.53 -24.69
C LEU A 215 -8.03 3.83 -25.20
N ASP A 216 -7.75 3.92 -26.50
CA ASP A 216 -7.26 5.17 -27.10
C ASP A 216 -8.32 6.28 -27.01
N ASP A 217 -9.59 5.93 -27.26
CA ASP A 217 -10.75 6.78 -26.98
C ASP A 217 -11.50 6.26 -25.74
N PRO A 218 -11.46 6.97 -24.60
CA PRO A 218 -12.12 6.53 -23.38
C PRO A 218 -13.60 6.92 -23.32
N SER A 219 -14.20 7.43 -24.41
CA SER A 219 -15.61 7.87 -24.45
C SER A 219 -16.62 6.76 -24.24
N SER A 220 -16.23 5.50 -24.47
CA SER A 220 -17.05 4.31 -24.19
C SER A 220 -16.98 3.85 -22.73
N LEU A 221 -16.07 4.41 -21.93
CA LEU A 221 -15.96 4.12 -20.51
C LEU A 221 -16.88 5.05 -19.72
N ASP A 222 -17.59 4.49 -18.75
CA ASP A 222 -18.28 5.29 -17.75
C ASP A 222 -17.30 5.96 -16.75
N ASP A 223 -17.88 6.61 -15.74
CA ASP A 223 -17.14 7.30 -14.68
C ASP A 223 -16.36 6.34 -13.77
N CYS A 224 -16.61 5.03 -13.86
CA CYS A 224 -15.95 3.98 -13.08
C CYS A 224 -14.86 3.25 -13.84
N ASN A 225 -14.59 3.65 -15.09
CA ASN A 225 -13.71 2.99 -16.05
C ASN A 225 -14.25 1.67 -16.60
N PHE A 226 -15.56 1.48 -16.60
CA PHE A 226 -16.19 0.23 -16.97
C PHE A 226 -16.84 0.28 -18.36
N VAL A 227 -16.85 -0.87 -19.04
CA VAL A 227 -17.66 -1.14 -20.25
C VAL A 227 -18.54 -2.34 -19.96
N GLU A 228 -19.85 -2.14 -20.08
CA GLU A 228 -20.83 -3.23 -20.02
C GLU A 228 -20.97 -3.91 -21.40
N GLU A 229 -20.94 -5.24 -21.41
CA GLU A 229 -21.08 -6.06 -22.61
C GLU A 229 -22.09 -7.19 -22.40
N GLY A 230 -23.37 -6.86 -22.57
CA GLY A 230 -24.45 -7.82 -22.37
C GLY A 230 -24.58 -8.21 -20.90
N SER A 231 -24.32 -9.47 -20.56
CA SER A 231 -24.33 -9.96 -19.16
C SER A 231 -22.94 -9.99 -18.52
N SER A 232 -21.94 -9.40 -19.18
CA SER A 232 -20.56 -9.32 -18.72
C SER A 232 -20.10 -7.85 -18.74
N GLY A 233 -18.86 -7.62 -18.37
CA GLY A 233 -18.20 -6.34 -18.56
C GLY A 233 -16.75 -6.41 -18.16
N ARG A 234 -16.08 -5.27 -18.22
CA ARG A 234 -14.66 -5.16 -17.87
C ARG A 234 -14.28 -3.73 -17.56
N TYR A 235 -13.24 -3.58 -16.75
CA TYR A 235 -12.57 -2.31 -16.57
C TYR A 235 -11.50 -2.11 -17.65
N HIS A 236 -11.28 -0.86 -18.04
CA HIS A 236 -10.08 -0.44 -18.75
C HIS A 236 -9.38 0.65 -17.97
N VAL A 237 -8.08 0.47 -17.70
CA VAL A 237 -7.27 1.53 -17.07
C VAL A 237 -7.29 2.81 -17.90
N ARG A 238 -7.03 3.96 -17.28
CA ARG A 238 -6.88 5.25 -17.98
C ARG A 238 -5.43 5.70 -17.98
N LEU A 239 -5.00 6.26 -19.12
CA LEU A 239 -3.74 6.98 -19.21
C LEU A 239 -3.76 8.22 -18.33
N LEU A 240 -2.58 8.70 -17.92
CA LEU A 240 -2.45 9.93 -17.15
C LEU A 240 -3.10 11.12 -17.86
N SER A 241 -2.93 11.21 -19.18
CA SER A 241 -3.56 12.25 -20.01
C SER A 241 -5.10 12.17 -20.10
N GLN A 242 -5.70 11.05 -19.67
CA GLN A 242 -7.15 10.83 -19.67
C GLN A 242 -7.79 11.06 -18.29
N VAL A 243 -6.98 11.39 -17.28
CA VAL A 243 -7.41 11.64 -15.90
C VAL A 243 -7.12 13.10 -15.53
N ASN A 244 -8.07 13.76 -14.88
CA ASN A 244 -7.84 15.08 -14.30
C ASN A 244 -7.25 14.91 -12.90
N GLU A 245 -5.93 14.83 -12.83
CA GLU A 245 -5.17 14.59 -11.60
C GLU A 245 -5.14 15.79 -10.64
N ASP A 246 -5.41 17.00 -11.14
CA ASP A 246 -5.49 18.22 -10.33
C ASP A 246 -6.83 18.35 -9.59
N ALA A 247 -7.81 17.51 -9.90
CA ALA A 247 -9.11 17.54 -9.24
C ALA A 247 -9.05 16.87 -7.86
N ASN A 248 -9.97 17.21 -6.96
CA ASN A 248 -10.14 16.50 -5.70
C ASN A 248 -10.34 15.01 -5.94
N TYR A 249 -9.68 14.15 -5.15
CA TYR A 249 -9.78 12.70 -5.32
C TYR A 249 -11.25 12.22 -5.30
N CYS A 250 -12.01 12.66 -4.31
CA CYS A 250 -13.41 12.29 -4.09
C CYS A 250 -14.39 13.12 -4.95
N ARG A 251 -15.63 12.63 -5.10
CA ARG A 251 -16.76 13.35 -5.71
C ARG A 251 -17.94 13.54 -4.75
N HIS A 252 -17.66 13.96 -3.50
CA HIS A 252 -18.69 14.12 -2.46
C HIS A 252 -19.43 12.81 -2.19
N SER A 253 -20.76 12.83 -2.28
CA SER A 253 -21.63 11.69 -2.04
C SER A 253 -21.61 10.65 -3.17
N ASN A 254 -20.89 10.91 -4.26
CA ASN A 254 -20.82 9.99 -5.40
C ASN A 254 -19.64 9.02 -5.20
N PRO A 255 -19.86 7.70 -5.36
CA PRO A 255 -18.83 6.66 -5.16
C PRO A 255 -17.71 6.68 -6.20
N GLU A 256 -17.88 7.37 -7.34
CA GLU A 256 -16.87 7.44 -8.38
C GLU A 256 -15.73 8.39 -8.00
N VAL A 257 -14.50 7.88 -7.99
CA VAL A 257 -13.30 8.68 -7.70
C VAL A 257 -12.79 9.38 -8.95
N ARG A 258 -12.23 10.58 -8.79
CA ARG A 258 -11.69 11.35 -9.91
C ARG A 258 -10.36 10.81 -10.41
N TRP A 259 -9.51 10.31 -9.51
CA TRP A 259 -8.22 9.69 -9.85
C TRP A 259 -8.41 8.21 -10.21
N ARG A 260 -9.32 7.96 -11.15
CA ARG A 260 -9.69 6.66 -11.70
C ARG A 260 -8.63 6.17 -12.69
N TYR A 261 -7.42 5.91 -12.22
CA TYR A 261 -6.37 5.37 -13.09
C TYR A 261 -6.61 3.89 -13.42
N VAL A 262 -7.06 3.10 -12.44
CA VAL A 262 -7.36 1.68 -12.63
C VAL A 262 -8.87 1.45 -12.56
N VAL A 263 -9.45 1.55 -11.35
CA VAL A 263 -10.89 1.42 -11.09
C VAL A 263 -11.39 2.75 -10.54
N GLY A 264 -12.48 3.28 -11.10
CA GLY A 264 -13.12 4.52 -10.61
C GLY A 264 -14.22 4.26 -9.59
N CYS A 265 -14.91 3.12 -9.71
CA CYS A 265 -15.81 2.55 -8.73
C CYS A 265 -16.04 1.08 -9.08
N PHE A 266 -16.51 0.27 -8.14
CA PHE A 266 -16.87 -1.13 -8.38
C PHE A 266 -18.31 -1.25 -8.88
N HIS A 267 -18.50 -1.82 -10.06
CA HIS A 267 -19.79 -2.21 -10.63
C HIS A 267 -20.32 -3.52 -10.05
N GLY A 268 -19.43 -4.43 -9.67
CA GLY A 268 -19.82 -5.72 -9.13
C GLY A 268 -20.09 -5.69 -7.63
N ASP A 269 -20.70 -6.77 -7.15
CA ASP A 269 -20.92 -6.98 -5.72
C ASP A 269 -19.61 -7.39 -5.02
N LEU A 270 -19.21 -6.62 -4.00
CA LEU A 270 -18.11 -6.94 -3.09
C LEU A 270 -18.59 -7.82 -1.92
N GLY A 271 -19.50 -8.76 -2.19
CA GLY A 271 -20.20 -9.57 -1.21
C GLY A 271 -19.34 -10.66 -0.56
N GLU A 272 -19.95 -11.82 -0.29
CA GLU A 272 -19.33 -12.91 0.47
C GLU A 272 -18.13 -13.59 -0.23
N ASN A 273 -18.06 -13.48 -1.56
CA ASN A 273 -17.03 -14.06 -2.42
C ASN A 273 -15.83 -13.14 -2.66
N THR A 274 -15.82 -11.94 -2.08
CA THR A 274 -14.67 -11.03 -2.12
C THR A 274 -13.98 -11.02 -0.77
N ARG A 275 -12.76 -11.55 -0.70
CA ARG A 275 -11.97 -11.65 0.53
C ARG A 275 -10.51 -11.38 0.26
N VAL A 276 -9.85 -10.71 1.20
CA VAL A 276 -8.40 -10.55 1.22
C VAL A 276 -7.93 -11.04 2.58
N THR A 277 -7.12 -12.08 2.56
CA THR A 277 -6.64 -12.79 3.75
C THR A 277 -5.18 -13.19 3.56
N SER A 278 -4.63 -13.90 4.55
CA SER A 278 -3.37 -14.60 4.39
C SER A 278 -3.64 -16.07 4.10
N PHE A 279 -2.97 -16.66 3.11
CA PHE A 279 -2.75 -18.10 3.18
C PHE A 279 -1.66 -18.35 4.24
N GLY A 280 -1.80 -19.37 5.08
CA GLY A 280 -0.74 -19.75 6.03
C GLY A 280 0.50 -20.27 5.29
N ASP A 281 1.43 -20.92 5.99
CA ASP A 281 2.44 -21.72 5.28
C ASP A 281 1.71 -22.77 4.43
N LEU A 282 1.77 -22.66 3.09
CA LEU A 282 1.30 -23.74 2.23
C LEU A 282 2.14 -24.96 2.59
N ASP A 283 1.49 -26.08 2.89
CA ASP A 283 2.23 -27.33 3.11
C ASP A 283 2.97 -27.68 1.80
N ALA A 284 4.30 -27.54 1.82
CA ALA A 284 5.21 -27.69 0.68
C ALA A 284 5.23 -29.09 0.07
N SER A 285 4.54 -30.04 0.70
CA SER A 285 4.59 -31.45 0.34
C SER A 285 3.50 -31.88 -0.63
N SER A 286 2.55 -31.00 -0.98
CA SER A 286 1.51 -31.36 -1.93
C SER A 286 1.51 -30.43 -3.14
N ASP A 287 1.69 -31.04 -4.31
CA ASP A 287 1.14 -30.58 -5.59
C ASP A 287 -0.40 -30.47 -5.57
N ASN A 288 -1.01 -30.42 -4.38
CA ASN A 288 -2.44 -30.41 -4.11
C ASN A 288 -2.72 -29.52 -2.88
N PRO A 289 -3.10 -28.24 -3.04
CA PRO A 289 -3.37 -27.29 -1.95
C PRO A 289 -4.63 -27.63 -1.11
N SER A 290 -5.10 -28.88 -1.14
CA SER A 290 -6.35 -29.38 -0.56
C SER A 290 -6.44 -29.31 0.97
N ASN A 291 -5.44 -28.76 1.66
CA ASN A 291 -5.49 -28.52 3.11
C ASN A 291 -5.63 -27.04 3.49
N SER A 292 -5.75 -26.14 2.50
CA SER A 292 -6.29 -24.80 2.74
C SER A 292 -7.79 -24.84 2.50
N SER A 293 -8.61 -24.31 3.42
CA SER A 293 -10.04 -24.11 3.19
C SER A 293 -10.35 -23.19 1.99
N LEU A 294 -9.31 -22.55 1.43
CA LEU A 294 -9.38 -21.60 0.33
C LEU A 294 -9.49 -22.32 -1.02
N VAL A 295 -8.67 -23.36 -1.24
CA VAL A 295 -8.64 -24.13 -2.50
C VAL A 295 -9.22 -25.52 -2.24
N THR A 296 -10.48 -25.69 -2.63
CA THR A 296 -11.27 -26.91 -2.49
C THR A 296 -11.18 -27.80 -3.73
N ASP A 297 -11.71 -29.03 -3.66
CA ASP A 297 -11.66 -29.99 -4.77
C ASP A 297 -12.35 -29.52 -6.07
N ASP A 298 -13.18 -28.47 -6.00
CA ASP A 298 -13.82 -27.83 -7.17
C ASP A 298 -12.94 -26.79 -7.87
N CYS A 299 -11.77 -26.49 -7.32
CA CYS A 299 -10.86 -25.48 -7.85
C CYS A 299 -9.88 -26.08 -8.87
N THR A 300 -9.78 -25.45 -10.03
CA THR A 300 -8.80 -25.78 -11.07
C THR A 300 -7.73 -24.70 -11.14
N LEU A 301 -6.45 -25.09 -11.07
CA LEU A 301 -5.33 -24.17 -11.31
C LEU A 301 -5.34 -23.74 -12.78
N VAL A 302 -5.49 -22.45 -13.04
CA VAL A 302 -5.54 -21.87 -14.40
C VAL A 302 -4.29 -21.09 -14.76
N HIS A 303 -3.58 -20.55 -13.77
CA HIS A 303 -2.32 -19.85 -13.96
C HIS A 303 -1.37 -20.11 -12.78
N SER A 304 -0.08 -20.24 -13.06
CA SER A 304 0.97 -20.36 -12.04
C SER A 304 2.27 -19.77 -12.56
N SER A 305 2.95 -19.00 -11.71
CA SER A 305 4.31 -18.52 -11.92
C SER A 305 5.12 -18.66 -10.63
N GLY A 306 6.40 -19.01 -10.78
CA GLY A 306 7.32 -19.22 -9.67
C GLY A 306 6.98 -20.39 -8.75
N THR A 307 7.71 -20.48 -7.64
CA THR A 307 7.48 -21.45 -6.56
C THR A 307 7.43 -20.71 -5.24
N PRO A 308 6.48 -21.04 -4.35
CA PRO A 308 6.40 -20.38 -3.05
C PRO A 308 7.64 -20.71 -2.21
N ASN A 309 8.15 -19.73 -1.48
CA ASN A 309 9.31 -19.91 -0.62
C ASN A 309 8.87 -20.47 0.73
N LEU A 310 8.79 -21.79 0.84
CA LEU A 310 8.17 -22.49 1.98
C LEU A 310 9.15 -22.81 3.11
N SER A 311 10.17 -21.98 3.33
CA SER A 311 11.12 -22.24 4.42
C SER A 311 10.41 -22.17 5.78
N SER A 312 10.52 -23.25 6.54
CA SER A 312 9.76 -23.60 7.75
C SER A 312 10.11 -22.74 8.99
N GLY A 313 10.18 -21.42 8.85
CA GLY A 313 10.64 -20.52 9.90
C GLY A 313 10.26 -19.06 9.71
N HIS A 314 9.15 -18.78 9.01
CA HIS A 314 8.72 -17.41 8.73
C HIS A 314 8.21 -16.73 10.00
N LYS A 315 9.10 -16.02 10.68
CA LYS A 315 8.69 -15.02 11.68
C LYS A 315 8.11 -13.84 10.92
N ASN A 316 6.89 -13.43 11.26
CA ASN A 316 6.33 -12.16 10.78
C ASN A 316 7.22 -11.00 11.22
N TYR A 317 7.24 -9.90 10.47
CA TYR A 317 7.72 -8.64 11.05
C TYR A 317 6.84 -8.31 12.26
N PRO A 318 7.43 -7.96 13.42
CA PRO A 318 6.63 -7.42 14.51
C PRO A 318 5.90 -6.17 13.98
N GLU A 319 4.63 -6.02 14.36
CA GLU A 319 3.85 -4.79 14.12
C GLU A 319 4.76 -3.57 14.33
N PRO A 320 4.88 -2.64 13.35
CA PRO A 320 5.66 -1.43 13.60
C PRO A 320 5.09 -0.78 14.86
N PRO A 321 5.94 -0.38 15.83
CA PRO A 321 5.45 0.24 17.04
C PRO A 321 4.55 1.41 16.64
N LEU A 322 3.36 1.49 17.24
CA LEU A 322 2.45 2.63 17.07
C LEU A 322 3.28 3.90 17.04
N SER A 323 3.14 4.71 15.98
CA SER A 323 3.98 5.91 15.85
C SER A 323 3.87 6.72 17.15
N LEU A 324 4.95 7.39 17.55
CA LEU A 324 4.93 8.28 18.71
C LEU A 324 3.74 9.25 18.68
N PHE A 325 3.28 9.61 17.47
CA PHE A 325 2.06 10.38 17.22
C PHE A 325 0.78 9.68 17.65
N SER A 326 0.64 8.38 17.35
CA SER A 326 -0.49 7.55 17.76
C SER A 326 -0.52 7.32 19.27
N ILE A 327 0.66 7.12 19.89
CA ILE A 327 0.79 7.05 21.35
C ILE A 327 0.45 8.40 21.99
N LEU A 328 0.91 9.52 21.41
CA LEU A 328 0.56 10.86 21.89
C LEU A 328 -0.94 11.16 21.77
N LEU A 329 -1.61 10.71 20.70
CA LEU A 329 -3.06 10.86 20.52
C LEU A 329 -3.85 10.05 21.55
N ILE A 330 -3.42 8.83 21.85
CA ILE A 330 -4.02 7.98 22.90
C ILE A 330 -3.82 8.61 24.29
N VAL A 331 -2.63 9.14 24.57
CA VAL A 331 -2.32 9.84 25.83
C VAL A 331 -3.08 11.18 25.92
N ALA A 332 -3.17 11.94 24.84
CA ALA A 332 -3.91 13.20 24.78
C ALA A 332 -5.43 12.99 24.94
N ALA A 333 -6.01 11.97 24.29
CA ALA A 333 -7.42 11.61 24.47
C ALA A 333 -7.70 11.17 25.91
N SER A 334 -6.77 10.45 26.55
CA SER A 334 -6.86 10.06 27.96
C SER A 334 -6.74 11.25 28.91
N LEU A 335 -5.89 12.24 28.60
CA LEU A 335 -5.73 13.46 29.39
C LEU A 335 -6.90 14.44 29.22
N VAL A 336 -7.48 14.55 28.02
CA VAL A 336 -8.68 15.36 27.75
C VAL A 336 -9.92 14.74 28.40
N GLY A 337 -10.04 13.41 28.40
CA GLY A 337 -11.06 12.69 29.15
C GLY A 337 -10.96 12.90 30.67
N CYS A 338 -9.74 12.96 31.21
CA CYS A 338 -9.50 13.27 32.62
C CYS A 338 -9.73 14.75 32.98
N ALA A 339 -9.42 15.69 32.07
CA ALA A 339 -9.61 17.12 32.31
C ALA A 339 -11.11 17.51 32.34
N LEU A 340 -11.94 16.90 31.50
CA LEU A 340 -13.39 17.15 31.46
C LEU A 340 -14.16 16.55 32.64
N LEU A 341 -13.60 15.57 33.36
CA LEU A 341 -14.19 15.02 34.58
C LEU A 341 -13.96 15.88 35.84
N SER A 342 -13.07 16.88 35.76
CA SER A 342 -12.77 17.78 36.88
C SER A 342 -13.61 19.06 36.90
N SER A 343 -14.44 19.31 35.87
CA SER A 343 -15.28 20.50 35.78
C SER A 343 -16.69 20.21 35.27
N GLY A 344 -17.57 19.82 36.19
CA GLY A 344 -19.03 19.87 35.97
C GLY A 344 -19.69 18.50 35.89
N GLY A 345 -20.58 18.23 36.85
CA GLY A 345 -21.27 16.97 37.00
C GLY A 345 -22.20 16.65 35.84
N TYR A 346 -21.94 15.51 35.20
CA TYR A 346 -22.92 14.76 34.42
C TYR A 346 -22.93 13.32 34.90
N VAL A 347 -24.12 12.86 35.33
CA VAL A 347 -24.38 11.46 35.66
C VAL A 347 -24.49 10.70 34.35
N CYS A 348 -23.45 9.94 33.97
CA CYS A 348 -23.56 8.96 32.89
C CYS A 348 -24.01 7.60 33.44
N HIS A 349 -25.14 7.12 32.93
CA HIS A 349 -25.69 5.82 33.24
C HIS A 349 -24.77 4.72 32.68
N LYS A 350 -24.26 3.84 33.55
CA LYS A 350 -23.46 2.67 33.18
C LYS A 350 -24.24 1.77 32.20
N ARG A 351 -23.68 1.52 31.02
CA ARG A 351 -23.82 0.23 30.33
C ARG A 351 -22.50 -0.51 30.45
N HIS A 352 -22.52 -1.64 31.16
CA HIS A 352 -21.42 -2.60 31.20
C HIS A 352 -21.24 -3.21 29.81
N GLN A 353 -20.06 -3.02 29.21
CA GLN A 353 -19.45 -4.04 28.35
C GLN A 353 -18.14 -4.44 29.01
N GLN A 354 -18.10 -5.68 29.48
CA GLN A 354 -16.89 -6.32 29.99
C GLN A 354 -15.99 -6.65 28.81
N TYR A 355 -14.78 -6.10 28.78
CA TYR A 355 -13.65 -6.75 28.13
C TYR A 355 -12.76 -7.30 29.25
N SER A 356 -12.67 -8.63 29.29
CA SER A 356 -11.72 -9.36 30.12
C SER A 356 -10.36 -9.32 29.42
N LEU A 357 -9.40 -8.64 30.01
CA LEU A 357 -7.99 -8.84 29.72
C LEU A 357 -7.47 -9.83 30.76
N ALA A 358 -7.19 -11.05 30.33
CA ALA A 358 -6.39 -12.00 31.08
C ALA A 358 -4.92 -11.60 30.91
N SER A 359 -4.30 -11.12 31.98
CA SER A 359 -2.85 -10.94 32.05
C SER A 359 -2.19 -12.30 32.31
N GLN A 360 -1.42 -12.81 31.36
CA GLN A 360 -0.34 -13.73 31.69
C GLN A 360 0.91 -12.89 31.99
N HIS A 361 1.32 -12.92 33.26
CA HIS A 361 2.65 -12.52 33.67
C HIS A 361 3.59 -13.70 33.39
N ASP A 362 4.54 -13.52 32.48
CA ASP A 362 5.77 -14.30 32.48
C ASP A 362 6.91 -13.38 32.92
N VAL A 363 7.52 -13.79 34.03
CA VAL A 363 8.73 -13.23 34.60
C VAL A 363 9.91 -13.88 33.86
N PHE A 364 10.75 -13.07 33.22
CA PHE A 364 12.04 -13.52 32.71
C PHE A 364 13.14 -13.06 33.67
N GLU A 365 13.73 -14.04 34.36
CA GLU A 365 15.05 -13.97 34.98
C GLU A 365 16.09 -13.93 33.84
N LEU A 366 16.97 -12.94 33.86
CA LEU A 366 18.15 -12.89 32.98
C LEU A 366 19.34 -13.38 33.81
N ASP A 367 19.89 -14.52 33.41
CA ASP A 367 21.20 -14.99 33.88
C ASP A 367 22.30 -14.12 33.24
N GLU A 368 23.14 -13.53 34.10
CA GLU A 368 24.38 -12.86 33.73
C GLU A 368 25.48 -13.92 33.53
N GLU A 369 26.02 -14.06 32.31
CA GLU A 369 27.36 -14.62 32.11
C GLU A 369 28.21 -13.67 31.25
N ASP A 370 29.19 -13.08 31.93
CA ASP A 370 30.57 -12.79 31.56
C ASP A 370 30.89 -12.33 30.12
N PHE A 371 31.07 -11.01 29.98
CA PHE A 371 31.91 -10.42 28.94
C PHE A 371 33.11 -9.74 29.61
N GLU A 372 34.28 -10.39 29.51
CA GLU A 372 35.55 -9.89 30.02
C GLU A 372 36.19 -8.96 28.96
N TYR A 373 36.44 -7.71 29.34
CA TYR A 373 37.03 -6.67 28.48
C TYR A 373 38.53 -6.55 28.77
N ASP A 374 39.36 -6.77 27.75
CA ASP A 374 40.82 -6.66 27.80
C ASP A 374 41.26 -5.27 27.28
N PRO A 375 41.88 -4.40 28.12
CA PRO A 375 42.14 -3.01 27.76
C PRO A 375 43.48 -2.72 27.03
N ASP A 376 44.27 -3.71 26.60
CA ASP A 376 45.65 -3.46 26.13
C ASP A 376 45.91 -3.63 24.60
N GLU A 377 44.90 -3.53 23.73
CA GLU A 377 45.13 -3.55 22.26
C GLU A 377 45.35 -2.13 21.69
N GLU A 378 46.61 -1.70 21.59
CA GLU A 378 47.02 -0.49 20.86
C GLU A 378 46.90 -0.70 19.33
N VAL A 379 46.15 0.18 18.66
CA VAL A 379 46.02 0.24 17.20
C VAL A 379 46.99 1.28 16.62
N ASP A 380 47.89 0.82 15.76
CA ASP A 380 48.95 1.57 15.07
C ASP A 380 48.39 2.53 13.98
N PRO A 381 48.74 3.83 13.97
CA PRO A 381 48.25 4.78 12.98
C PRO A 381 49.25 4.91 11.82
N GLY A 382 49.04 4.11 10.77
CA GLY A 382 49.76 4.23 9.51
C GLY A 382 48.85 3.89 8.32
N ASP A 383 48.90 4.72 7.29
CA ASP A 383 48.27 4.54 5.96
C ASP A 383 46.83 5.03 5.78
N VAL A 384 46.68 6.36 5.78
CA VAL A 384 45.63 7.05 4.99
C VAL A 384 46.32 7.89 3.92
N GLU A 385 46.34 7.37 2.69
CA GLU A 385 46.81 8.06 1.50
C GLU A 385 45.71 9.01 0.98
N LEU A 386 45.92 10.31 1.13
CA LEU A 386 45.05 11.37 0.62
C LEU A 386 45.42 11.69 -0.83
N ALA A 387 44.58 11.30 -1.78
CA ALA A 387 44.60 11.84 -3.13
C ALA A 387 43.80 13.16 -3.17
N ALA A 388 44.51 14.27 -3.26
CA ALA A 388 43.94 15.57 -3.59
C ALA A 388 43.70 15.65 -5.11
N MET A 389 42.54 16.18 -5.52
CA MET A 389 42.32 16.62 -6.90
C MET A 389 41.73 18.03 -6.87
N ASP A 390 42.51 18.95 -7.43
CA ASP A 390 42.27 20.38 -7.54
C ASP A 390 41.01 20.70 -8.36
N ILE A 391 40.26 21.71 -7.91
CA ILE A 391 39.31 22.45 -8.74
C ILE A 391 39.75 23.90 -8.74
N GLU A 392 40.45 24.30 -9.80
CA GLU A 392 40.60 25.71 -10.16
C GLU A 392 39.27 26.20 -10.76
N GLY A 393 38.79 27.31 -10.22
CA GLY A 393 37.74 28.11 -10.85
C GLY A 393 38.35 29.06 -11.87
N ASP A 394 37.58 29.36 -12.91
CA ASP A 394 37.82 30.52 -13.75
C ASP A 394 36.49 31.14 -14.18
N GLU A 395 36.53 32.45 -14.35
CA GLU A 395 35.46 33.42 -14.53
C GLU A 395 34.65 33.26 -15.85
N LEU A 396 33.32 33.41 -15.76
CA LEU A 396 32.46 34.41 -16.45
C LEU A 396 30.97 34.07 -16.35
#